data_AF-A0A6B0V417-F1
#
_entry.id   AF-A0A6B0V417-F1
#
_cell.length_a   1.000
_cell.length_b   1.000
_cell.length_c   1.000
_cell.angle_alpha   90.00
_cell.angle_beta   90.00
_cell.angle_gamma   90.00
#
_symmetry.space_group_name_H-M   'P 1'
#
loop_
_entity.id
_entity.type
_entity.pdbx_description
1 polymer ?
#
loop_
_entity_poly.entity_id
_entity_poly.type
_entity_poly.pdbx_seq_one_letter_code
_entity_poly.pdbx_strand_id
1 'polypeptide(L)'
;MKVFFGMLVLAPLIFCLDAQRMPSGPKEKRSRKVGTKITIAYLLDGNEFKIEDAARNSTVGKWLNNIQEKAQEELRKDLHMEIKFKIMDINITDDDLTHKITYWSSDRLLHASTYLNHLKKSYQNRVNSDIICVLTNYTMYDEDLVGYLAYIEHQTLCQSMVPILLTYNPGDVSQTGKFLSELVKKSTSSKEVKLQKRAIRKCNTKNEKVTNIKSRKSMRPSI
;
A
#
# COMPACT_ATOMS: atom_id res chain seq x y z
N MET A 1 16.53 25.04 -92.67
CA MET A 1 16.49 25.05 -91.19
C MET A 1 15.45 24.02 -90.76
N LYS A 2 15.80 23.18 -89.77
CA LYS A 2 14.96 22.11 -89.17
C LYS A 2 13.69 22.74 -88.56
N VAL A 3 12.55 22.09 -88.28
CA VAL A 3 12.26 20.74 -87.81
C VAL A 3 10.79 20.39 -88.13
N PHE A 4 10.54 19.08 -88.10
CA PHE A 4 9.37 18.25 -88.39
C PHE A 4 8.08 18.45 -87.58
N PHE A 5 6.98 18.10 -88.25
CA PHE A 5 5.80 17.30 -87.87
C PHE A 5 5.45 17.08 -86.39
N GLY A 6 4.13 17.08 -86.14
CA GLY A 6 3.51 15.93 -85.49
C GLY A 6 2.49 16.21 -84.40
N MET A 7 1.23 16.08 -84.78
CA MET A 7 -0.02 15.99 -84.02
C MET A 7 0.02 15.01 -82.83
N LEU A 8 -0.77 15.26 -81.75
CA LEU A 8 -1.55 14.30 -80.93
C LEU A 8 -2.19 15.06 -79.75
N VAL A 9 -3.51 15.17 -79.61
CA VAL A 9 -4.54 14.18 -79.18
C VAL A 9 -4.40 13.73 -77.71
N LEU A 10 -5.54 13.81 -77.02
CA LEU A 10 -5.83 13.85 -75.58
C LEU A 10 -5.45 12.61 -74.74
N ALA A 11 -5.08 12.90 -73.47
CA ALA A 11 -5.43 12.31 -72.16
C ALA A 11 -6.04 10.87 -72.10
N PRO A 12 -5.77 10.04 -71.07
CA PRO A 12 -6.04 10.41 -69.66
C PRO A 12 -5.15 9.81 -68.55
N LEU A 13 -5.47 10.29 -67.34
CA LEU A 13 -4.92 10.03 -66.01
C LEU A 13 -4.73 8.55 -65.64
N ILE A 14 -3.56 8.24 -65.08
CA ILE A 14 -3.29 7.04 -64.29
C ILE A 14 -3.16 7.47 -62.82
N PHE A 15 -4.08 7.00 -61.98
CA PHE A 15 -3.97 7.07 -60.52
C PHE A 15 -2.89 6.10 -60.05
N CYS A 16 -1.72 6.62 -59.64
CA CYS A 16 -0.79 5.85 -58.81
C CYS A 16 -1.10 6.11 -57.33
N LEU A 17 -1.68 5.10 -56.67
CA LEU A 17 -1.74 5.00 -55.22
C LEU A 17 -0.33 4.72 -54.70
N ASP A 18 0.38 5.77 -54.30
CA ASP A 18 1.63 5.61 -53.55
C ASP A 18 1.27 5.41 -52.07
N ALA A 19 1.07 4.15 -51.67
CA ALA A 19 0.91 3.78 -50.27
C ALA A 19 2.26 3.92 -49.57
N GLN A 20 2.63 5.14 -49.22
CA GLN A 20 3.79 5.42 -48.41
C GLN A 20 3.59 4.78 -47.03
N ARG A 21 4.20 3.61 -46.80
CA ARG A 21 4.33 3.04 -45.45
C ARG A 21 5.11 4.04 -44.62
N MET A 22 4.38 4.84 -43.83
CA MET A 22 5.02 5.61 -42.78
C MET A 22 5.78 4.64 -41.87
N PRO A 23 7.07 4.90 -41.56
CA PRO A 23 7.75 4.16 -40.52
C PRO A 23 6.92 4.36 -39.26
N SER A 24 6.36 3.28 -38.72
CA SER A 24 5.79 3.29 -37.39
C SER A 24 6.86 3.85 -36.46
N GLY A 25 6.67 5.09 -36.03
CA GLY A 25 7.53 5.74 -35.05
C GLY A 25 7.67 4.85 -33.80
N PRO A 26 8.70 5.08 -32.96
CA PRO A 26 8.90 4.26 -31.78
C PRO A 26 7.60 4.27 -30.99
N LYS A 27 6.97 3.09 -30.86
CA LYS A 27 5.82 2.92 -29.97
C LYS A 27 6.33 3.26 -28.59
N GLU A 28 6.12 4.49 -28.16
CA GLU A 28 6.32 4.93 -26.79
C GLU A 28 5.33 4.09 -25.98
N LYS A 29 5.77 2.90 -25.55
CA LYS A 29 5.18 2.23 -24.41
C LYS A 29 5.47 3.13 -23.22
N ARG A 30 4.71 4.22 -23.08
CA ARG A 30 4.41 4.77 -21.78
C ARG A 30 3.65 3.67 -21.06
N SER A 31 4.39 2.75 -20.46
CA SER A 31 3.89 2.02 -19.32
C SER A 31 3.52 3.12 -18.34
N ARG A 32 2.23 3.44 -18.28
CA ARG A 32 1.68 4.32 -17.25
C ARG A 32 2.15 3.66 -15.96
N LYS A 33 3.14 4.28 -15.31
CA LYS A 33 3.86 3.68 -14.19
C LYS A 33 2.82 3.55 -13.08
N VAL A 34 2.14 2.41 -13.01
CA VAL A 34 1.08 2.20 -12.04
C VAL A 34 1.74 2.28 -10.68
N GLY A 35 1.41 3.32 -9.90
CA GLY A 35 1.92 3.49 -8.56
C GLY A 35 1.71 2.21 -7.74
N THR A 36 2.67 1.88 -6.88
CA THR A 36 2.54 0.69 -6.03
C THR A 36 1.55 0.98 -4.92
N LYS A 37 0.58 0.09 -4.73
CA LYS A 37 -0.45 0.25 -3.70
C LYS A 37 -0.14 -0.68 -2.53
N ILE A 38 -0.17 -0.14 -1.33
CA ILE A 38 -0.05 -0.89 -0.07
C ILE A 38 -1.36 -0.71 0.68
N THR A 39 -2.03 -1.81 1.03
CA THR A 39 -3.27 -1.77 1.80
C THR A 39 -2.97 -1.89 3.30
N ILE A 40 -3.64 -1.07 4.11
CA ILE A 40 -3.50 -1.07 5.56
C ILE A 40 -4.88 -1.21 6.20
N ALA A 41 -5.03 -2.19 7.07
CA ALA A 41 -6.13 -2.30 8.03
C ALA A 41 -5.69 -1.67 9.35
N TYR A 42 -6.52 -0.80 9.95
CA TYR A 42 -6.24 -0.21 11.26
C TYR A 42 -7.14 -0.80 12.33
N LEU A 43 -6.56 -1.11 13.48
CA LEU A 43 -7.25 -1.46 14.70
C LEU A 43 -6.92 -0.42 15.76
N LEU A 44 -7.92 0.27 16.29
CA LEU A 44 -7.76 1.21 17.39
C LEU A 44 -7.93 0.47 18.71
N ASP A 45 -7.02 0.68 19.64
CA ASP A 45 -7.06 0.12 20.99
C ASP A 45 -8.39 0.44 21.71
N GLY A 46 -9.20 -0.59 21.95
CA GLY A 46 -10.52 -0.47 22.56
C GLY A 46 -10.52 0.02 24.01
N ASN A 47 -9.35 0.08 24.67
CA ASN A 47 -9.23 0.69 26.00
C ASN A 47 -9.16 2.22 25.95
N GLU A 48 -8.78 2.79 24.81
CA GLU A 48 -8.40 4.20 24.65
C GLU A 48 -9.24 4.94 23.61
N PHE A 49 -9.80 4.21 22.64
CA PHE A 49 -10.61 4.74 21.55
C PHE A 49 -12.04 4.24 21.63
N LYS A 50 -12.97 5.06 21.11
CA LYS A 50 -14.38 4.70 20.98
C LYS A 50 -14.71 4.34 19.54
N ILE A 51 -15.83 3.66 19.32
CA ILE A 51 -16.27 3.23 17.99
C ILE A 51 -16.38 4.41 17.02
N GLU A 52 -16.73 5.60 17.50
CA GLU A 52 -16.83 6.81 16.67
C GLU A 52 -15.46 7.26 16.12
N ASP A 53 -14.37 6.97 16.84
CA ASP A 53 -13.01 7.27 16.40
C ASP A 53 -12.62 6.42 15.19
N ALA A 54 -13.23 5.24 15.02
CA ALA A 54 -13.00 4.36 13.87
C ALA A 54 -13.68 4.85 12.58
N ALA A 55 -14.49 5.92 12.63
CA ALA A 55 -15.05 6.51 11.42
C ALA A 55 -13.97 7.18 10.55
N ARG A 56 -14.02 7.00 9.22
CA ARG A 56 -13.02 7.59 8.31
C ARG A 56 -12.90 9.11 8.39
N ASN A 57 -13.98 9.79 8.74
CA ASN A 57 -14.06 11.25 8.88
C ASN A 57 -13.84 11.75 10.32
N SER A 58 -13.58 10.84 11.28
CA SER A 58 -13.23 11.19 12.66
C SER A 58 -11.89 11.94 12.71
N THR A 59 -11.56 12.47 13.89
CA THR A 59 -10.23 13.06 14.15
C THR A 59 -9.11 12.06 13.89
N VAL A 60 -9.26 10.81 14.38
CA VAL A 60 -8.29 9.73 14.18
C VAL A 60 -8.21 9.34 12.69
N GLY A 61 -9.35 9.20 12.01
CA GLY A 61 -9.39 8.87 10.58
C GLY A 61 -8.71 9.92 9.71
N LYS A 62 -8.92 11.22 10.00
CA LYS A 62 -8.20 12.33 9.35
C LYS A 62 -6.71 12.29 9.65
N TRP A 63 -6.33 12.06 10.92
CA TRP A 63 -4.94 11.94 11.33
C TRP A 63 -4.23 10.79 10.61
N LEU A 64 -4.88 9.62 10.47
CA LEU A 64 -4.37 8.47 9.73
C LEU A 64 -4.07 8.81 8.25
N ASN A 65 -4.95 9.56 7.59
CA ASN A 65 -4.68 10.03 6.23
C ASN A 65 -3.45 10.95 6.18
N ASN A 66 -3.35 11.90 7.11
CA ASN A 66 -2.23 12.86 7.14
C ASN A 66 -0.88 12.15 7.37
N ILE A 67 -0.80 11.19 8.29
CA ILE A 67 0.45 10.44 8.51
C ILE A 67 0.79 9.55 7.30
N GLN A 68 -0.20 9.02 6.58
CA GLN A 68 0.03 8.26 5.35
C GLN A 68 0.57 9.16 4.23
N GLU A 69 0.04 10.37 4.08
CA GLU A 69 0.58 11.34 3.12
C GLU A 69 2.05 11.65 3.40
N LYS A 70 2.40 11.89 4.67
CA LYS A 70 3.80 12.10 5.08
C LYS A 70 4.67 10.86 4.85
N ALA A 71 4.18 9.68 5.17
CA ALA A 71 4.90 8.45 4.89
C ALA A 71 5.14 8.24 3.38
N GLN A 72 4.17 8.58 2.52
CA GLN A 72 4.31 8.53 1.06
C GLN A 72 5.35 9.52 0.54
N GLU A 73 5.38 10.74 1.09
CA GLU A 73 6.39 11.74 0.74
C GLU A 73 7.80 11.22 1.05
N GLU A 74 8.03 10.65 2.23
CA GLU A 74 9.34 10.11 2.62
C GLU A 74 9.73 8.88 1.79
N LEU A 75 8.81 7.91 1.61
CA LEU A 75 9.07 6.76 0.76
C LEU A 75 9.37 7.15 -0.70
N ARG A 76 8.73 8.20 -1.21
CA ARG A 76 9.02 8.71 -2.56
C ARG A 76 10.43 9.25 -2.66
N LYS A 77 10.92 9.97 -1.64
CA LYS A 77 12.30 10.49 -1.59
C LYS A 77 13.30 9.33 -1.50
N ASP A 78 13.09 8.42 -0.57
CA ASP A 78 14.06 7.34 -0.29
C ASP A 78 14.11 6.31 -1.43
N LEU A 79 12.95 5.90 -1.93
CA LEU A 79 12.85 4.80 -2.88
C LEU A 79 12.71 5.27 -4.32
N HIS A 80 12.50 6.56 -4.58
CA HIS A 80 12.25 7.09 -5.93
C HIS A 80 11.12 6.31 -6.63
N MET A 81 10.03 6.07 -5.91
CA MET A 81 8.89 5.26 -6.33
C MET A 81 7.58 5.89 -5.84
N GLU A 82 6.56 5.91 -6.69
CA GLU A 82 5.22 6.31 -6.28
C GLU A 82 4.57 5.16 -5.52
N ILE A 83 4.32 5.37 -4.24
CA ILE A 83 3.59 4.47 -3.35
C ILE A 83 2.32 5.18 -2.91
N LYS A 84 1.19 4.46 -2.91
CA LYS A 84 -0.08 4.92 -2.37
C LYS A 84 -0.56 3.97 -1.29
N PHE A 85 -0.77 4.48 -0.09
CA PHE A 85 -1.47 3.75 0.94
C PHE A 85 -2.97 3.76 0.67
N LYS A 86 -3.64 2.67 1.03
CA LYS A 86 -5.08 2.58 1.04
C LYS A 86 -5.53 1.99 2.36
N ILE A 87 -6.19 2.82 3.16
CA ILE A 87 -6.96 2.35 4.32
C ILE A 87 -8.05 1.41 3.80
N MET A 88 -8.01 0.15 4.21
CA MET A 88 -9.06 -0.83 3.91
C MET A 88 -10.21 -0.66 4.89
N ASP A 89 -9.87 -0.64 6.17
CA ASP A 89 -10.76 -0.58 7.31
C ASP A 89 -10.07 0.13 8.48
N ILE A 90 -10.89 0.70 9.35
CA ILE A 90 -10.51 1.22 10.66
C ILE A 90 -11.56 0.65 11.60
N ASN A 91 -11.15 -0.18 12.54
CA ASN A 91 -12.02 -0.85 13.49
C ASN A 91 -11.47 -0.70 14.90
N ILE A 92 -12.27 -1.00 15.92
CA ILE A 92 -11.76 -1.20 17.28
C ILE A 92 -11.18 -2.61 17.38
N THR A 93 -10.17 -2.81 18.22
CA THR A 93 -9.69 -4.15 18.59
C THR A 93 -10.82 -5.01 19.15
N ASP A 94 -10.80 -6.31 18.85
CA ASP A 94 -11.72 -7.25 19.51
C ASP A 94 -11.38 -7.42 21.00
N ASP A 95 -12.24 -8.11 21.76
CA ASP A 95 -12.08 -8.28 23.21
C ASP A 95 -10.74 -8.95 23.58
N ASP A 96 -10.29 -9.92 22.78
CA ASP A 96 -9.02 -10.63 23.01
C ASP A 96 -7.83 -9.67 22.85
N LEU A 97 -7.74 -8.95 21.72
CA LEU A 97 -6.68 -7.98 21.50
C LEU A 97 -6.72 -6.83 22.52
N THR A 98 -7.91 -6.31 22.83
CA THR A 98 -8.11 -5.25 23.82
C THR A 98 -7.60 -5.67 25.19
N HIS A 99 -7.91 -6.89 25.62
CA HIS A 99 -7.38 -7.47 26.85
C HIS A 99 -5.87 -7.68 26.77
N LYS A 100 -5.33 -8.15 25.65
CA LYS A 100 -3.89 -8.41 25.50
C LYS A 100 -3.05 -7.13 25.56
N ILE A 101 -3.57 -5.98 25.12
CA ILE A 101 -2.88 -4.70 25.29
C ILE A 101 -2.64 -4.44 26.78
N THR A 102 -3.67 -4.55 27.62
CA THR A 102 -3.51 -4.28 29.06
C THR A 102 -2.70 -5.37 29.76
N TYR A 103 -2.94 -6.64 29.45
CA TYR A 103 -2.27 -7.78 30.06
C TYR A 103 -0.75 -7.83 29.80
N TRP A 104 -0.31 -7.42 28.62
CA TRP A 104 1.12 -7.35 28.26
C TRP A 104 1.71 -5.95 28.40
N SER A 105 1.05 -5.08 29.15
CA SER A 105 1.59 -3.77 29.48
C SER A 105 1.91 -3.63 30.96
N SER A 106 2.99 -2.93 31.26
CA SER A 106 3.33 -2.45 32.60
C SER A 106 3.60 -0.95 32.52
N ASP A 107 3.00 -0.13 33.39
CA ASP A 107 3.20 1.33 33.40
C ASP A 107 3.03 2.00 32.02
N ARG A 108 2.00 1.56 31.27
CA ARG A 108 1.71 1.99 29.88
C ARG A 108 2.80 1.69 28.85
N LEU A 109 3.71 0.77 29.17
CA LEU A 109 4.69 0.19 28.24
C LEU A 109 4.18 -1.18 27.77
N LEU A 110 3.79 -1.28 26.51
CA LEU A 110 3.34 -2.52 25.87
C LEU A 110 4.54 -3.36 25.40
N HIS A 111 4.58 -4.65 25.75
CA HIS A 111 5.58 -5.57 25.24
C HIS A 111 5.35 -5.83 23.74
N ALA A 112 6.12 -5.16 22.89
CA ALA A 112 5.83 -5.02 21.47
C ALA A 112 5.89 -6.33 20.70
N SER A 113 6.99 -7.10 20.87
CA SER A 113 7.18 -8.37 20.17
C SER A 113 6.09 -9.39 20.51
N THR A 114 5.85 -9.63 21.80
CA THR A 114 4.78 -10.52 22.28
C THR A 114 3.42 -10.15 21.67
N TYR A 115 3.05 -8.86 21.68
CA TYR A 115 1.77 -8.42 21.11
C TYR A 115 1.70 -8.60 19.59
N LEU A 116 2.76 -8.24 18.84
CA LEU A 116 2.78 -8.42 17.38
C LEU A 116 2.72 -9.89 16.96
N ASN A 117 3.40 -10.78 17.69
CA ASN A 117 3.37 -12.22 17.44
C ASN A 117 1.97 -12.79 17.62
N HIS A 118 1.27 -12.37 18.67
CA HIS A 118 -0.13 -12.73 18.89
C HIS A 118 -1.05 -12.17 17.80
N LEU A 119 -0.92 -10.88 17.47
CA LEU A 119 -1.69 -10.22 16.42
C LEU A 119 -1.53 -10.94 15.07
N LYS A 120 -0.29 -11.31 14.71
CA LYS A 120 -0.03 -12.07 13.48
C LYS A 120 -0.79 -13.38 13.48
N LYS A 121 -0.66 -14.17 14.54
CA LYS A 121 -1.30 -15.48 14.66
C LYS A 121 -2.82 -15.37 14.56
N SER A 122 -3.42 -14.37 15.22
CA SER A 122 -4.87 -14.16 15.25
C SER A 122 -5.43 -13.68 13.90
N TYR A 123 -4.68 -12.87 13.13
CA TYR A 123 -5.20 -12.17 11.95
C TYR A 123 -4.64 -12.62 10.60
N GLN A 124 -3.61 -13.47 10.54
CA GLN A 124 -2.93 -13.87 9.30
C GLN A 124 -3.87 -14.44 8.21
N ASN A 125 -4.99 -15.05 8.61
CA ASN A 125 -6.00 -15.60 7.70
C ASN A 125 -7.34 -14.84 7.70
N ARG A 126 -7.44 -13.74 8.46
CA ARG A 126 -8.68 -12.97 8.64
C ARG A 126 -8.67 -11.63 7.92
N VAL A 127 -7.49 -11.05 7.73
CA VAL A 127 -7.33 -9.73 7.09
C VAL A 127 -6.60 -9.87 5.74
N ASN A 128 -7.19 -9.27 4.71
CA ASN A 128 -6.65 -9.24 3.36
C ASN A 128 -5.99 -7.88 3.05
N SER A 129 -5.21 -7.38 4.01
CA SER A 129 -4.39 -6.17 3.87
C SER A 129 -2.91 -6.56 3.87
N ASP A 130 -2.08 -5.76 3.20
CA ASP A 130 -0.63 -5.95 3.23
C ASP A 130 -0.07 -5.72 4.65
N ILE A 131 -0.68 -4.78 5.37
CA ILE A 131 -0.34 -4.41 6.75
C ILE A 131 -1.62 -4.42 7.62
N ILE A 132 -1.50 -4.90 8.85
CA ILE A 132 -2.43 -4.57 9.93
C ILE A 132 -1.69 -3.69 10.94
N CYS A 133 -2.27 -2.55 11.30
CA CYS A 133 -1.65 -1.59 12.19
C CYS A 133 -2.54 -1.39 13.41
N VAL A 134 -2.03 -1.73 14.59
CA VAL A 134 -2.69 -1.41 15.86
C VAL A 134 -2.21 -0.04 16.33
N LEU A 135 -3.18 0.84 16.59
CA LEU A 135 -2.99 2.17 17.12
C LEU A 135 -3.32 2.18 18.62
N THR A 136 -2.40 2.64 19.46
CA THR A 136 -2.57 2.68 20.92
C THR A 136 -1.98 3.97 21.51
N ASN A 137 -2.39 4.34 22.73
CA ASN A 137 -1.76 5.42 23.50
C ASN A 137 -0.62 4.92 24.41
N TYR A 138 -0.25 3.65 24.29
CA TYR A 138 0.86 3.05 25.01
C TYR A 138 2.16 3.32 24.25
N THR A 139 3.22 3.59 24.99
CA THR A 139 4.58 3.43 24.45
C THR A 139 4.93 1.95 24.48
N MET A 140 5.97 1.55 23.77
CA MET A 140 6.31 0.13 23.67
C MET A 140 7.72 -0.13 24.18
N TYR A 141 7.95 -1.37 24.59
CA TYR A 141 9.27 -1.88 24.89
C TYR A 141 9.48 -3.22 24.21
N ASP A 142 10.75 -3.56 24.03
CA ASP A 142 11.18 -4.87 23.56
C ASP A 142 12.57 -5.16 24.12
N GLU A 143 12.73 -6.36 24.67
CA GLU A 143 13.91 -6.71 25.49
C GLU A 143 14.15 -5.62 26.56
N ASP A 144 15.36 -5.05 26.62
CA ASP A 144 15.74 -4.00 27.58
C ASP A 144 15.48 -2.57 27.07
N LEU A 145 14.93 -2.41 25.86
CA LEU A 145 14.74 -1.12 25.21
C LEU A 145 13.30 -0.64 25.36
N VAL A 146 13.13 0.56 25.90
CA VAL A 146 11.82 1.16 26.23
C VAL A 146 11.56 2.45 25.45
N GLY A 147 10.29 2.86 25.37
CA GLY A 147 9.90 4.16 24.82
C GLY A 147 9.73 4.18 23.29
N TYR A 148 9.57 3.02 22.65
CA TYR A 148 9.24 2.96 21.24
C TYR A 148 7.85 3.55 20.98
N LEU A 149 7.75 4.40 19.97
CA LEU A 149 6.49 4.98 19.48
C LEU A 149 5.94 4.26 18.24
N ALA A 150 6.74 3.37 17.67
CA ALA A 150 6.44 2.64 16.45
C ALA A 150 7.28 1.37 16.45
N TYR A 151 6.67 0.23 16.21
CA TYR A 151 7.36 -1.05 16.31
C TYR A 151 6.92 -2.03 15.22
N ILE A 152 7.89 -2.80 14.74
CA ILE A 152 7.71 -3.87 13.76
C ILE A 152 8.77 -4.94 13.99
N GLU A 153 8.34 -6.19 13.88
CA GLU A 153 9.22 -7.36 13.97
C GLU A 153 9.30 -8.11 12.63
N HIS A 154 8.17 -8.23 11.93
CA HIS A 154 8.07 -9.11 10.77
C HIS A 154 8.44 -8.42 9.44
N GLN A 155 9.28 -9.10 8.65
CA GLN A 155 9.84 -8.57 7.40
C GLN A 155 9.23 -9.23 6.14
N THR A 156 7.92 -9.49 6.19
CA THR A 156 7.21 -10.29 5.19
C THR A 156 6.30 -9.46 4.27
N LEU A 157 6.50 -8.14 4.15
CA LEU A 157 5.63 -7.26 3.38
C LEU A 157 5.45 -7.76 1.93
N CYS A 158 4.20 -7.71 1.47
CA CYS A 158 3.74 -8.23 0.18
C CYS A 158 3.91 -9.76 -0.03
N GLN A 159 4.41 -10.50 0.96
CA GLN A 159 4.45 -11.97 0.96
C GLN A 159 3.30 -12.49 1.84
N SER A 160 3.25 -12.02 3.09
CA SER A 160 2.15 -12.19 4.04
C SER A 160 1.82 -10.87 4.73
N MET A 161 0.67 -10.82 5.39
CA MET A 161 0.27 -9.65 6.17
C MET A 161 1.32 -9.38 7.26
N VAL A 162 1.68 -8.10 7.42
CA VAL A 162 2.65 -7.65 8.43
C VAL A 162 1.93 -6.86 9.51
N PRO A 163 2.05 -7.26 10.79
CA PRO A 163 1.54 -6.48 11.89
C PRO A 163 2.53 -5.38 12.31
N ILE A 164 1.99 -4.22 12.64
CA ILE A 164 2.71 -3.02 13.07
C ILE A 164 2.00 -2.45 14.29
N LEU A 165 2.78 -1.94 15.24
CA LEU A 165 2.30 -1.11 16.33
C LEU A 165 2.68 0.35 16.09
N LEU A 166 1.76 1.26 16.37
CA LEU A 166 1.97 2.70 16.27
C LEU A 166 1.34 3.40 17.47
N THR A 167 2.06 4.32 18.10
CA THR A 167 1.52 5.18 19.15
C THR A 167 0.75 6.33 18.50
N TYR A 168 -0.47 6.59 18.98
CA TYR A 168 -1.24 7.75 18.54
C TYR A 168 -0.63 9.05 19.08
N ASN A 169 -0.16 9.90 18.17
CA ASN A 169 0.37 11.21 18.51
C ASN A 169 -0.20 12.27 17.55
N PRO A 170 -1.35 12.88 17.89
CA PRO A 170 -1.96 13.91 17.06
C PRO A 170 -1.13 15.20 16.97
N GLY A 171 -0.23 15.44 17.93
CA GLY A 171 0.64 16.62 17.96
C GLY A 171 1.80 16.55 16.97
N ASP A 172 2.17 15.36 16.49
CA ASP A 172 3.32 15.18 15.60
C ASP A 172 3.04 14.21 14.43
N VAL A 173 2.24 14.69 13.49
CA VAL A 173 1.93 13.99 12.23
C VAL A 173 3.20 13.74 11.41
N SER A 174 4.14 14.69 11.39
CA SER A 174 5.34 14.58 10.56
C SER A 174 6.25 13.47 11.05
N GLN A 175 6.51 13.40 12.35
CA GLN A 175 7.36 12.36 12.93
C GLN A 175 6.68 11.00 12.84
N THR A 176 5.37 10.93 13.12
CA THR A 176 4.63 9.67 12.99
C THR A 176 4.60 9.16 11.54
N GLY A 177 4.44 10.06 10.57
CA GLY A 177 4.55 9.71 9.14
C GLY A 177 5.93 9.17 8.76
N LYS A 178 7.01 9.77 9.29
CA LYS A 178 8.37 9.24 9.13
C LYS A 178 8.50 7.84 9.73
N PHE A 179 7.99 7.62 10.94
CA PHE A 179 7.97 6.27 11.54
C PHE A 179 7.26 5.27 10.65
N LEU A 180 6.05 5.58 10.15
CA LEU A 180 5.33 4.68 9.25
C LEU A 180 6.14 4.36 7.97
N SER A 181 6.84 5.34 7.39
CA SER A 181 7.72 5.11 6.24
C SER A 181 8.88 4.16 6.58
N GLU A 182 9.50 4.32 7.74
CA GLU A 182 10.59 3.45 8.22
C GLU A 182 10.11 2.03 8.48
N LEU A 183 8.94 1.87 9.12
CA LEU A 183 8.35 0.56 9.36
C LEU A 183 8.06 -0.16 8.05
N VAL A 184 7.53 0.54 7.02
CA VAL A 184 7.33 -0.05 5.69
C VAL A 184 8.65 -0.50 5.06
N LYS A 185 9.73 0.30 5.14
CA LYS A 185 11.04 -0.14 4.65
C LYS A 185 11.58 -1.36 5.42
N LYS A 186 11.52 -1.31 6.76
CA LYS A 186 11.96 -2.39 7.67
C LYS A 186 11.12 -3.65 7.57
N SER A 187 9.86 -3.54 7.12
CA SER A 187 8.97 -4.68 6.85
C SER A 187 9.37 -5.51 5.63
N THR A 188 10.39 -5.08 4.89
CA THR A 188 11.00 -5.86 3.81
C THR A 188 12.26 -6.56 4.33
N SER A 189 12.56 -7.74 3.81
CA SER A 189 13.68 -8.58 4.28
C SER A 189 15.08 -8.05 3.92
N SER A 190 15.20 -6.81 3.43
CA SER A 190 16.48 -6.24 2.97
C SER A 190 16.56 -4.74 3.24
N LYS A 191 17.78 -4.28 3.55
CA LYS A 191 18.12 -2.85 3.67
C LYS A 191 18.53 -2.21 2.34
N GLU A 192 18.77 -3.02 1.30
CA GLU A 192 19.17 -2.50 -0.01
C GLU A 192 17.97 -1.89 -0.74
N VAL A 193 18.03 -0.61 -1.09
CA VAL A 193 16.94 0.13 -1.76
C VAL A 193 16.40 -0.60 -2.99
N LYS A 194 17.26 -1.22 -3.80
CA LYS A 194 16.86 -1.98 -4.98
C LYS A 194 15.99 -3.20 -4.61
N LEU A 195 16.35 -3.92 -3.55
CA LEU A 195 15.60 -5.07 -3.06
C LEU A 195 14.31 -4.64 -2.35
N GLN A 196 14.32 -3.54 -1.60
CA GLN A 196 13.12 -2.94 -1.01
C GLN A 196 12.08 -2.59 -2.07
N LYS A 197 12.49 -1.89 -3.14
CA LYS A 197 11.63 -1.57 -4.28
C LYS A 197 11.05 -2.81 -4.94
N ARG A 198 11.86 -3.87 -5.07
CA ARG A 198 11.40 -5.15 -5.64
C ARG A 198 10.38 -5.84 -4.74
N ALA A 199 10.60 -5.85 -3.43
CA ALA A 199 9.66 -6.43 -2.46
C ALA A 199 8.32 -5.68 -2.48
N ILE A 200 8.34 -4.35 -2.34
CA ILE A 200 7.15 -3.50 -2.29
C ILE A 200 6.29 -3.63 -3.57
N ARG A 201 6.91 -3.69 -4.75
CA ARG A 201 6.17 -3.87 -6.02
C ARG A 201 5.35 -5.16 -6.07
N LYS A 202 5.66 -6.18 -5.26
CA LYS A 202 4.88 -7.41 -5.21
C LYS A 202 3.50 -7.20 -4.60
N CYS A 203 3.27 -6.13 -3.82
CA CYS A 203 1.96 -5.85 -3.23
C CYS A 203 0.88 -5.68 -4.32
N ASN A 204 1.23 -5.14 -5.49
CA ASN A 204 0.30 -5.04 -6.62
C ASN A 204 -0.13 -6.43 -7.16
N THR A 205 0.78 -7.40 -7.20
CA THR A 205 0.51 -8.73 -7.79
C THR A 205 -0.39 -9.61 -6.93
N LYS A 206 -0.40 -9.39 -5.61
CA LYS A 206 -1.28 -10.12 -4.68
C LYS A 206 -2.73 -9.62 -4.81
N ASN A 207 -2.89 -8.31 -4.99
CA ASN A 207 -4.19 -7.66 -5.18
C ASN A 207 -4.88 -8.05 -6.50
N GLU A 208 -4.12 -8.28 -7.58
CA GLU A 208 -4.67 -8.74 -8.88
C GLU A 208 -5.33 -10.13 -8.81
N LYS A 209 -4.79 -11.04 -7.98
CA LYS A 209 -5.39 -12.37 -7.77
C LYS A 209 -6.71 -12.29 -7.02
N VAL A 210 -6.85 -11.35 -6.08
CA VAL A 210 -8.09 -11.13 -5.32
C VAL A 210 -9.16 -10.47 -6.21
N THR A 211 -8.79 -9.49 -7.04
CA THR A 211 -9.76 -8.83 -7.95
C THR A 211 -10.24 -9.72 -9.09
N ASN A 212 -9.49 -10.77 -9.46
CA ASN A 212 -9.92 -11.74 -10.47
C ASN A 212 -10.85 -12.84 -9.93
N ILE A 213 -11.15 -12.85 -8.62
CA ILE A 213 -12.22 -13.67 -8.08
C ILE A 213 -13.52 -12.89 -8.28
N LYS A 214 -14.07 -12.96 -9.50
CA LYS A 214 -15.46 -12.57 -9.77
C LYS A 214 -16.36 -13.28 -8.75
N SER A 215 -17.29 -12.51 -8.17
CA SER A 215 -18.33 -12.96 -7.26
C SER A 215 -18.92 -14.31 -7.69
N ARG A 216 -18.47 -15.41 -7.09
CA ARG A 216 -19.26 -16.65 -7.06
C ARG A 216 -20.33 -16.44 -5.99
N LYS A 217 -21.45 -15.83 -6.40
CA LYS A 217 -22.72 -16.02 -5.71
C LYS A 217 -23.02 -17.52 -5.74
N SER A 218 -22.78 -18.21 -4.63
CA SER A 218 -23.27 -19.56 -4.42
C SER A 218 -24.61 -19.47 -3.69
N MET A 219 -25.69 -19.48 -4.47
CA MET A 219 -26.99 -19.95 -4.00
C MET A 219 -26.88 -21.44 -3.66
N ARG A 220 -27.53 -21.88 -2.58
CA ARG A 220 -28.22 -23.17 -2.56
C ARG A 220 -29.56 -23.06 -1.84
N PRO A 221 -30.59 -23.77 -2.33
CA PRO A 221 -31.91 -23.81 -1.74
C PRO A 221 -31.90 -24.65 -0.46
N SER A 222 -32.70 -24.21 0.50
CA SER A 222 -33.08 -25.00 1.67
C SER A 222 -33.84 -26.25 1.18
N ILE A 223 -33.41 -27.43 1.64
CA ILE A 223 -34.26 -28.61 1.77
C ILE A 223 -34.53 -28.75 3.26
#